data_AF-A0A2V7WPY0-F1
#
_entry.id   AF-A0A2V7WPY0-F1
#
_cell.length_a   1.000
_cell.length_b   1.000
_cell.length_c   1.000
_cell.angle_alpha   90.00
_cell.angle_beta   90.00
_cell.angle_gamma   90.00
#
_symmetry.space_group_name_H-M   'P 1'
#
loop_
_entity.id
_entity.type
_entity.pdbx_description
1 polymer ?
#
loop_
_entity_poly.entity_id
_entity_poly.type
_entity_poly.pdbx_seq_one_letter_code
_entity_poly.pdbx_strand_id
1 'polypeptide(L)'
;AAGDLLGGMLLSPDGYAAMTERVASLAGGRVVLALEGGYNLEAVAAAAAACTRTLLGESVAGPEAGPPNAVAERVIRKTLDAQRPYWPGL
;
A
#
# COMPACT_ATOMS: atom_id res chain seq x y z
N ALA A 1 3.23 9.01 1.21
CA ALA A 1 1.90 9.60 0.98
C ALA A 1 2.05 10.85 0.13
N ALA A 2 1.00 11.25 -0.58
CA ALA A 2 0.96 12.55 -1.25
C ALA A 2 1.28 13.69 -0.25
N GLY A 3 2.17 14.59 -0.63
CA GLY A 3 2.60 15.71 0.22
C GLY A 3 3.82 15.43 1.12
N ASP A 4 4.37 14.21 1.11
CA ASP A 4 5.66 13.94 1.76
C ASP A 4 6.84 14.28 0.83
N LEU A 5 7.63 15.29 1.20
CA LEU A 5 8.71 15.83 0.37
C LEU A 5 9.93 14.91 0.28
N LEU A 6 10.16 14.02 1.25
CA LEU A 6 11.26 13.07 1.19
C LEU A 6 10.90 11.86 0.32
N GLY A 7 9.64 11.41 0.39
CA GLY A 7 9.16 10.29 -0.41
C GLY A 7 8.84 10.64 -1.87
N GLY A 8 8.32 11.84 -2.14
CA GLY A 8 7.99 12.30 -3.49
C GLY A 8 6.89 11.50 -4.22
N MET A 9 6.15 10.67 -3.49
CA MET A 9 5.09 9.81 -4.03
C MET A 9 3.71 10.47 -3.91
N LEU A 10 2.75 10.03 -4.72
CA LEU A 10 1.39 10.58 -4.79
C LEU A 10 0.32 9.64 -4.23
N LEU A 11 0.69 8.72 -3.34
CA LEU A 11 -0.25 7.75 -2.76
C LEU A 11 -1.27 8.45 -1.84
N SER A 12 -2.56 8.26 -2.12
CA SER A 12 -3.68 8.77 -1.33
C SER A 12 -3.96 7.92 -0.08
N PRO A 13 -4.68 8.45 0.93
CA PRO A 13 -5.16 7.66 2.07
C PRO A 13 -5.95 6.39 1.66
N ASP A 14 -6.81 6.49 0.65
CA ASP A 14 -7.59 5.34 0.15
C ASP A 14 -6.68 4.25 -0.46
N GLY A 15 -5.55 4.64 -1.03
CA GLY A 15 -4.52 3.69 -1.46
C GLY A 15 -3.92 2.90 -0.29
N TYR A 16 -3.71 3.54 0.87
CA TYR A 16 -3.27 2.85 2.09
C TYR A 16 -4.34 1.90 2.64
N ALA A 17 -5.61 2.32 2.62
CA ALA A 17 -6.73 1.46 2.98
C ALA A 17 -6.83 0.22 2.08
N ALA A 18 -6.76 0.39 0.76
CA ALA A 18 -6.81 -0.73 -0.19
C ALA A 18 -5.65 -1.73 0.00
N MET A 19 -4.45 -1.26 0.34
CA MET A 19 -3.35 -2.15 0.72
C MET A 19 -3.62 -2.88 2.04
N THR A 20 -4.18 -2.17 3.03
CA THR A 20 -4.54 -2.73 4.35
C THR A 20 -5.59 -3.83 4.21
N GLU A 21 -6.63 -3.63 3.38
CA GLU A 21 -7.67 -4.63 3.13
C GLU A 21 -7.08 -5.91 2.52
N ARG A 22 -6.18 -5.76 1.54
CA ARG A 22 -5.51 -6.90 0.90
C ARG A 22 -4.72 -7.74 1.91
N VAL A 23 -3.96 -7.11 2.80
CA VAL A 23 -3.20 -7.86 3.81
C VAL A 23 -4.09 -8.40 4.92
N ALA A 24 -5.16 -7.70 5.30
CA ALA A 24 -6.16 -8.15 6.27
C ALA A 24 -6.94 -9.38 5.79
N SER A 25 -7.03 -9.62 4.47
CA SER A 25 -7.62 -10.85 3.92
C SER A 25 -6.80 -12.11 4.22
N LEU A 26 -5.51 -11.95 4.60
CA LEU A 26 -4.59 -13.05 4.89
C LEU A 26 -4.63 -13.45 6.37
N ALA A 27 -4.09 -14.63 6.68
CA ALA A 27 -3.90 -15.12 8.05
C ALA A 27 -5.16 -15.05 8.96
N GLY A 28 -6.36 -15.07 8.37
CA GLY A 28 -7.62 -14.94 9.10
C GLY A 28 -7.79 -13.58 9.79
N GLY A 29 -7.31 -12.48 9.19
CA GLY A 29 -7.46 -11.13 9.72
C GLY A 29 -6.49 -10.75 10.83
N ARG A 30 -5.54 -11.62 11.20
CA ARG A 30 -4.55 -11.34 12.24
C ARG A 30 -3.42 -10.47 11.69
N VAL A 31 -3.66 -9.17 11.61
CA VAL A 31 -2.71 -8.17 11.11
C VAL A 31 -2.38 -7.17 12.22
N VAL A 32 -1.10 -6.83 12.32
CA VAL A 32 -0.60 -5.71 13.14
C VAL A 32 0.10 -4.74 12.19
N LEU A 33 -0.30 -3.47 12.24
CA LEU A 33 0.40 -2.39 11.55
C LEU A 33 1.30 -1.67 12.56
N ALA A 34 2.57 -1.48 12.18
CA ALA A 34 3.54 -0.70 12.94
C ALA A 34 3.82 0.61 12.20
N LEU A 35 3.76 1.74 12.92
CA LEU A 35 4.11 3.04 12.36
C LEU A 35 5.63 3.14 12.26
N GLU A 36 6.11 3.47 11.06
CA GLU A 36 7.54 3.67 10.77
C GLU A 36 7.83 5.17 10.60
N GLY A 37 8.18 5.61 9.39
CA GLY A 37 8.40 7.02 9.06
C GLY A 37 7.16 7.77 8.58
N GLY A 38 7.36 9.05 8.25
CA GLY A 38 6.35 9.92 7.68
C GLY A 38 6.57 11.36 8.11
N TYR A 39 6.88 12.23 7.15
CA TYR A 39 7.44 13.56 7.43
C TYR A 39 6.47 14.69 7.10
N ASN A 40 5.28 14.35 6.62
CA ASN A 40 4.12 15.23 6.56
C ASN A 40 3.07 14.73 7.57
N LEU A 41 2.90 15.45 8.68
CA LEU A 41 2.03 15.04 9.78
C LEU A 41 0.56 14.86 9.38
N GLU A 42 0.05 15.72 8.50
CA GLU A 42 -1.33 15.62 8.01
C GLU A 42 -1.51 14.37 7.15
N ALA A 43 -0.56 14.11 6.24
CA ALA A 43 -0.59 12.94 5.39
C ALA A 43 -0.46 11.64 6.19
N VAL A 44 0.38 11.64 7.24
CA VAL A 44 0.52 10.50 8.17
C VAL A 44 -0.78 10.26 8.93
N ALA A 45 -1.38 11.31 9.51
CA ALA A 45 -2.63 11.19 10.24
C ALA A 45 -3.76 10.66 9.34
N ALA A 46 -3.89 11.17 8.12
CA ALA A 46 -4.89 10.73 7.16
C ALA A 46 -4.69 9.26 6.75
N ALA A 47 -3.45 8.85 6.45
CA ALA A 47 -3.14 7.46 6.10
C ALA A 47 -3.39 6.51 7.27
N ALA A 48 -2.96 6.86 8.49
CA ALA A 48 -3.17 6.07 9.69
C ALA A 48 -4.67 5.91 10.01
N ALA A 49 -5.46 6.98 9.86
CA ALA A 49 -6.90 6.93 10.02
C ALA A 49 -7.56 6.01 8.97
N ALA A 50 -7.14 6.08 7.71
CA ALA A 50 -7.66 5.21 6.64
C ALA A 50 -7.36 3.72 6.94
N CYS A 51 -6.11 3.38 7.29
CA CYS A 51 -5.76 2.02 7.68
C CYS A 51 -6.58 1.52 8.89
N THR A 52 -6.77 2.38 9.90
CA THR A 52 -7.50 2.02 11.12
C THR A 52 -8.97 1.71 10.81
N ARG A 53 -9.63 2.52 9.97
CA ARG A 53 -11.01 2.26 9.52
C ARG A 53 -11.14 0.92 8.80
N THR A 54 -10.18 0.61 7.92
CA THR A 54 -10.14 -0.69 7.24
C THR A 54 -9.99 -1.85 8.22
N LEU A 55 -9.13 -1.73 9.25
CA LEU A 55 -9.00 -2.76 10.30
C LEU A 55 -10.28 -2.92 11.14
N LEU A 56 -11.09 -1.86 11.26
CA LEU A 56 -12.41 -1.90 11.90
C LEU A 56 -13.52 -2.47 11.00
N GLY A 57 -13.18 -2.87 9.76
CA GLY A 57 -14.10 -3.49 8.82
C GLY A 57 -14.87 -2.51 7.93
N GLU A 58 -14.49 -1.24 7.89
CA GLU A 58 -15.06 -0.31 6.92
C GLU A 58 -14.60 -0.67 5.51
N SER A 59 -15.56 -0.83 4.60
CA SER A 59 -15.30 -1.05 3.17
C SER A 59 -14.81 0.24 2.55
N VAL A 60 -13.73 0.17 1.79
CA VAL A 60 -13.15 1.32 1.09
C VAL A 60 -13.32 1.10 -0.40
N ALA A 61 -13.90 2.09 -1.09
CA ALA A 61 -13.86 2.09 -2.54
C ALA A 61 -12.38 2.14 -2.95
N GLY A 62 -11.87 1.03 -3.49
CA GLY A 62 -10.48 0.96 -3.94
C GLY A 62 -10.20 2.10 -4.93
N PRO A 63 -9.00 2.70 -4.91
CA PRO A 63 -8.69 3.79 -5.81
C PRO A 63 -8.89 3.35 -7.26
N GLU A 64 -9.45 4.22 -8.10
CA GLU A 64 -9.41 4.05 -9.55
C GLU A 64 -7.95 4.21 -10.01
N ALA A 65 -7.19 3.12 -9.91
CA ALA A 65 -5.81 3.08 -10.34
C ALA A 65 -5.74 2.70 -11.82
N GLY A 66 -5.15 3.59 -12.62
CA GLY A 66 -4.71 3.26 -13.97
C GLY A 66 -3.56 2.24 -13.99
N PRO A 67 -3.14 1.77 -15.17
CA PRO A 67 -2.00 0.88 -15.28
C PRO A 67 -0.72 1.53 -14.71
N PRO A 68 0.24 0.73 -14.22
CA PRO A 68 1.52 1.25 -13.76
C PRO A 68 2.23 1.99 -14.89
N ASN A 69 2.96 3.05 -14.55
CA ASN A 69 3.82 3.71 -15.54
C ASN A 69 4.97 2.80 -15.99
N ALA A 70 5.62 3.13 -17.11
CA ALA A 70 6.67 2.31 -17.71
C ALA A 70 7.87 2.03 -16.77
N VAL A 71 8.15 2.93 -15.82
CA VAL A 71 9.22 2.73 -14.83
C VAL A 71 8.79 1.67 -13.81
N ALA A 72 7.60 1.82 -13.23
CA ALA A 72 7.03 0.86 -12.29
C ALA A 72 6.88 -0.53 -12.93
N GLU A 73 6.39 -0.59 -14.17
CA GLU A 73 6.24 -1.86 -14.89
C GLU A 73 7.59 -2.58 -15.09
N ARG A 74 8.63 -1.84 -15.51
CA ARG A 74 9.98 -2.39 -15.65
C ARG A 74 10.54 -2.90 -14.33
N VAL A 75 10.33 -2.17 -13.22
CA VAL A 75 10.78 -2.58 -11.89
C VAL A 75 10.04 -3.84 -11.44
N ILE A 76 8.71 -3.91 -11.64
CA ILE A 76 7.90 -5.10 -11.33
C ILE A 76 8.44 -6.31 -12.08
N ARG A 77 8.64 -6.22 -13.41
CA ARG A 77 9.16 -7.32 -14.22
C ARG A 77 10.53 -7.79 -13.73
N LYS A 78 11.46 -6.86 -13.49
CA LYS A 78 12.79 -7.20 -12.96
C LYS A 78 12.73 -7.89 -11.60
N THR A 79 11.84 -7.45 -10.71
CA THR A 79 11.64 -8.08 -9.40
C THR A 79 11.06 -9.49 -9.54
N LEU A 80 10.08 -9.69 -10.43
CA LEU A 80 9.52 -11.02 -10.71
C LEU A 80 10.60 -11.98 -11.20
N ASP A 81 11.41 -11.58 -12.19
CA ASP A 81 12.47 -12.42 -12.73
C ASP A 81 13.49 -12.83 -11.66
N ALA A 82 13.84 -11.90 -10.77
CA ALA A 82 14.75 -12.18 -9.66
C ALA A 82 14.15 -13.14 -8.61
N GLN A 83 12.83 -13.14 -8.44
CA GLN A 83 12.14 -13.93 -7.42
C GLN A 83 11.66 -15.30 -7.93
N ARG A 84 11.50 -15.50 -9.24
CA ARG A 84 11.05 -16.77 -9.87
C ARG A 84 11.74 -18.03 -9.33
N PRO A 85 13.06 -18.07 -9.07
CA PRO A 85 13.70 -19.30 -8.57
C PRO A 85 13.27 -19.71 -7.16
N TYR A 86 12.68 -18.80 -6.37
CA TYR A 86 12.39 -19.01 -4.95
C TYR A 86 10.90 -19.15 -4.64
N TRP A 87 10.02 -18.70 -5.54
CA TRP A 87 8.57 -18.64 -5.31
C TRP A 87 7.80 -19.40 -6.39
N PRO A 88 7.43 -20.67 -6.12
CA PRO A 88 6.55 -21.41 -7.01
C PRO A 88 5.21 -20.69 -7.17
N GLY A 89 4.86 -20.30 -8.40
CA GLY A 89 3.63 -19.56 -8.70
C GLY A 89 3.84 -18.10 -9.14
N LEU A 90 5.09 -17.61 -9.15
CA LEU A 90 5.49 -16.40 -9.90
C LEU A 90 5.93 -16.78 -11.33
#